data_AF-A0A3D4BVX3-F1
#
_entry.id   AF-A0A3D4BVX3-F1
#
_cell.length_a   1.000
_cell.length_b   1.000
_cell.length_c   1.000
_cell.angle_alpha   90.00
_cell.angle_beta   90.00
_cell.angle_gamma   90.00
#
_symmetry.space_group_name_H-M   'P 1'
#
loop_
_entity.id
_entity.type
_entity.pdbx_description
1 polymer ?
#
loop_
_entity_poly.entity_id
_entity_poly.type
_entity_poly.pdbx_seq_one_letter_code
_entity_poly.pdbx_strand_id
1 'polypeptide(L)'
;MAQAQVALHGLYTPIHLNGDTTTIYLRDYLADQTLDSYLLPTGLTNHSQQKDTLILTGKLTEKMEFLWLKTPKGMESLVLINPALQDVTISVPAGGEFNGEVKVIGAFNNWNRGSAPLVAKGGQYRRTYRLNPGKYEYKFYVNGKELLDPNNPVKVSNGMGDFNNVLEVKYPQKEEPAIYHALSFDEGSIKLSPLPADQKILALWNNQPLPLASAQSNTSQNLVPIPQKAAEVKRSYLRVYSFRGEKAANDVLIPLEYGVPITNVDQLERLDWHQARMYFLMVDRFFNGNPENDQRTPDPEIHPKANYYGGDLSGVTQKTEEGFFEDLHVNTIWLSPITQNPEDAWGYWDKGKTKSKFSAYHGYWPVSNIRVDHRFGTSAELRTLLNDAHQRNENVILDYVANHIHINHPIYQKHQDWATSLYLPDGTKNTEKWDEYRLTTWFDDHLPTLDLRRWEIVDPMADSALFWVTEYDFDGFRHDATKHIDELYWRTLTYRVRKHTDRPVLQIGETYGSPQLINSYISTGMMDAQFDFNLYDAAVNAFASSN
;
A
#
# COMPACT_ATOMS: atom_id res chain seq x y z
N MET A 1 -4.88 -8.04 13.83
CA MET A 1 -4.96 -7.25 12.58
C MET A 1 -3.59 -6.64 12.38
N ALA A 2 -2.97 -6.78 11.21
CA ALA A 2 -1.77 -6.01 10.91
C ALA A 2 -2.23 -4.55 10.81
N GLN A 3 -1.69 -3.66 11.65
CA GLN A 3 -1.95 -2.23 11.51
C GLN A 3 -1.22 -1.79 10.25
N ALA A 4 -1.97 -1.39 9.21
CA ALA A 4 -1.38 -0.74 8.05
C ALA A 4 -0.70 0.54 8.55
N GLN A 5 0.63 0.61 8.43
CA GLN A 5 1.39 1.80 8.79
C GLN A 5 1.23 2.83 7.67
N VAL A 6 1.05 4.10 8.01
CA VAL A 6 1.19 5.19 7.05
C VAL A 6 2.62 5.69 7.13
N ALA A 7 3.36 5.64 6.02
CA ALA A 7 4.65 6.33 5.96
C ALA A 7 4.39 7.84 5.84
N LEU A 8 4.98 8.62 6.75
CA LEU A 8 4.98 10.08 6.61
C LEU A 8 6.32 10.50 6.00
N HIS A 9 6.28 11.49 5.13
CA HIS A 9 7.49 12.05 4.56
C HIS A 9 8.48 12.46 5.66
N GLY A 10 9.69 11.91 5.58
CA GLY A 10 10.74 12.13 6.58
C GLY A 10 10.65 11.23 7.82
N LEU A 11 9.61 10.41 8.01
CA LEU A 11 9.54 9.40 9.06
C LEU A 11 9.84 8.00 8.52
N TYR A 12 10.72 7.28 9.21
CA TYR A 12 11.11 5.92 8.83
C TYR A 12 10.08 4.90 9.31
N THR A 13 9.48 4.14 8.41
CA THR A 13 8.59 3.02 8.74
C THR A 13 9.37 1.95 9.51
N PRO A 14 8.81 1.39 10.60
CA PRO A 14 9.35 0.19 11.22
C PRO A 14 9.56 -0.94 10.20
N ILE A 15 10.62 -1.72 10.39
CA ILE A 15 10.97 -2.87 9.57
C ILE A 15 10.51 -4.13 10.27
N HIS A 16 9.56 -4.83 9.66
CA HIS A 16 9.18 -6.16 10.08
C HIS A 16 10.22 -7.17 9.56
N LEU A 17 10.89 -7.84 10.49
CA LEU A 17 11.88 -8.86 10.14
C LEU A 17 11.17 -10.11 9.60
N ASN A 18 11.75 -10.69 8.57
CA ASN A 18 11.38 -11.98 8.03
C ASN A 18 11.91 -13.11 8.95
N GLY A 19 11.29 -14.28 8.87
CA GLY A 19 11.66 -15.44 9.69
C GLY A 19 12.97 -16.12 9.33
N ASP A 20 13.53 -15.76 8.18
CA ASP A 20 14.73 -16.31 7.57
C ASP A 20 15.74 -15.19 7.26
N THR A 21 15.43 -14.34 6.28
CA THR A 21 16.31 -13.31 5.75
C THR A 21 15.52 -12.04 5.47
N THR A 22 15.99 -10.91 5.99
CA THR A 22 15.43 -9.58 5.73
C THR A 22 16.43 -8.74 4.96
N THR A 23 16.05 -8.27 3.78
CA THR A 23 16.85 -7.32 3.01
C THR A 23 16.37 -5.90 3.33
N ILE A 24 17.31 -5.02 3.70
CA ILE A 24 17.05 -3.60 3.95
C ILE A 24 17.86 -2.81 2.93
N TYR A 25 17.17 -2.10 2.04
CA TYR A 25 17.79 -1.15 1.13
C TYR A 25 17.95 0.18 1.85
N LEU A 26 19.18 0.53 2.21
CA LEU A 26 19.46 1.71 3.04
C LEU A 26 19.07 3.01 2.33
N ARG A 27 19.07 3.03 0.99
CA ARG A 27 18.61 4.19 0.19
C ARG A 27 17.14 4.55 0.45
N ASP A 28 16.32 3.58 0.84
CA ASP A 28 14.92 3.82 1.24
C ASP A 28 14.84 4.78 2.42
N TYR A 29 15.80 4.72 3.33
CA TYR A 29 15.79 5.52 4.56
C TYR A 29 16.75 6.71 4.43
N LEU A 30 17.93 6.46 3.86
CA LEU A 30 19.05 7.39 3.74
C LEU A 30 19.15 8.00 2.33
N ALA A 31 18.05 8.52 1.77
CA ALA A 31 17.97 8.95 0.37
C ALA A 31 19.12 9.90 -0.10
N ASP A 32 19.65 10.72 0.81
CA ASP A 32 20.67 11.75 0.53
C ASP A 32 22.02 11.48 1.18
N GLN A 33 22.22 10.31 1.79
CA GLN A 33 23.41 10.06 2.59
C GLN A 33 23.87 8.61 2.50
N THR A 34 25.18 8.44 2.61
CA THR A 34 25.80 7.12 2.69
C THR A 34 25.90 6.68 4.14
N LEU A 35 25.91 5.37 4.36
CA LEU A 35 26.20 4.79 5.66
C LEU A 35 27.71 4.76 5.91
N ASP A 36 28.14 5.28 7.07
CA ASP A 36 29.52 5.16 7.55
C ASP A 36 29.71 3.84 8.30
N SER A 37 28.81 3.54 9.24
CA SER A 37 28.80 2.30 10.04
C SER A 37 27.40 2.04 10.60
N TYR A 38 27.15 0.85 11.10
CA TYR A 38 25.90 0.50 11.80
C TYR A 38 26.18 -0.23 13.11
N LEU A 39 25.20 -0.23 14.01
CA LEU A 39 25.16 -1.08 15.19
C LEU A 39 23.87 -1.88 15.16
N LEU A 40 24.01 -3.20 15.01
CA LEU A 40 22.89 -4.15 15.05
C LEU A 40 22.50 -4.48 16.49
N PRO A 41 21.20 -4.69 16.76
CA PRO A 41 20.74 -5.37 17.97
C PRO A 41 21.39 -6.74 18.14
N THR A 42 21.41 -7.21 19.39
CA THR A 42 21.88 -8.56 19.71
C THR A 42 21.01 -9.61 19.02
N GLY A 43 21.64 -10.66 18.48
CA GLY A 43 20.93 -11.78 17.84
C GLY A 43 20.72 -11.64 16.33
N LEU A 44 21.10 -10.49 15.73
CA LEU A 44 21.11 -10.29 14.29
C LEU A 44 22.52 -10.32 13.71
N THR A 45 22.61 -10.83 12.48
CA THR A 45 23.84 -10.86 11.68
C THR A 45 23.57 -10.27 10.31
N ASN A 46 24.41 -9.34 9.86
CA ASN A 46 24.42 -8.85 8.49
C ASN A 46 25.38 -9.68 7.62
N HIS A 47 24.90 -10.09 6.45
CA HIS A 47 25.67 -10.87 5.46
C HIS A 47 26.07 -10.05 4.23
N SER A 48 25.58 -8.83 4.10
CA SER A 48 25.94 -7.94 2.99
C SER A 48 27.29 -7.27 3.23
N GLN A 49 28.10 -7.21 2.16
CA GLN A 49 29.31 -6.38 2.10
C GLN A 49 29.06 -5.02 1.42
N GLN A 50 27.85 -4.80 0.90
CA GLN A 50 27.48 -3.57 0.22
C GLN A 50 27.14 -2.47 1.24
N LYS A 51 27.48 -1.22 0.93
CA LYS A 51 27.25 -0.07 1.80
C LYS A 51 25.81 0.45 1.79
N ASP A 52 25.03 0.05 0.78
CA ASP A 52 23.66 0.51 0.54
C ASP A 52 22.61 -0.56 0.88
N THR A 53 23.03 -1.76 1.30
CA THR A 53 22.14 -2.89 1.54
C THR A 53 22.58 -3.67 2.76
N LEU A 54 21.65 -3.98 3.66
CA LEU A 54 21.85 -4.94 4.74
C LEU A 54 21.04 -6.21 4.45
N ILE A 55 21.64 -7.37 4.64
CA ILE A 55 20.97 -8.68 4.52
C ILE A 55 21.05 -9.34 5.88
N LEU A 56 19.95 -9.26 6.63
CA LEU A 56 19.90 -9.65 8.03
C LEU A 56 19.31 -11.04 8.21
N THR A 57 19.94 -11.86 9.05
CA THR A 57 19.38 -13.11 9.58
C THR A 57 19.41 -13.12 11.09
N GLY A 58 18.62 -13.97 11.72
CA GLY A 58 18.59 -14.14 13.17
C GLY A 58 17.29 -13.63 13.77
N LYS A 59 17.28 -13.40 15.08
CA LYS A 59 16.10 -12.92 15.82
C LYS A 59 16.54 -11.92 16.87
N LEU A 60 15.80 -10.82 17.01
CA LEU A 60 16.01 -9.86 18.11
C LEU A 60 15.79 -10.56 19.45
N THR A 61 16.42 -10.04 20.51
CA THR A 61 16.22 -10.53 21.88
C THR A 61 14.86 -10.16 22.43
N GLU A 62 14.31 -9.05 21.96
CA GLU A 62 12.99 -8.53 22.33
C GLU A 62 12.08 -8.41 21.09
N LYS A 63 10.80 -8.08 21.26
CA LYS A 63 9.90 -7.91 20.12
C LYS A 63 10.30 -6.75 19.22
N MET A 64 10.77 -5.65 19.80
CA MET A 64 11.20 -4.47 19.04
C MET A 64 12.52 -3.92 19.60
N GLU A 65 13.44 -3.58 18.71
CA GLU A 65 14.74 -2.97 19.06
C GLU A 65 15.16 -1.98 17.95
N PHE A 66 16.16 -1.13 18.25
CA PHE A 66 16.68 -0.17 17.28
C PHE A 66 17.90 -0.71 16.52
N LEU A 67 17.85 -0.64 15.20
CA LEU A 67 19.05 -0.62 14.36
C LEU A 67 19.57 0.81 14.28
N TRP A 68 20.81 1.01 14.70
CA TRP A 68 21.45 2.32 14.66
C TRP A 68 22.32 2.46 13.42
N LEU A 69 22.16 3.58 12.72
CA LEU A 69 22.87 3.89 11.48
C LEU A 69 23.68 5.16 11.69
N LYS A 70 25.00 5.09 11.52
CA LYS A 70 25.88 6.26 11.56
C LYS A 70 26.06 6.79 10.15
N THR A 71 25.82 8.07 9.98
CA THR A 71 25.96 8.81 8.72
C THR A 71 26.84 10.03 8.93
N PRO A 72 27.31 10.68 7.85
CA PRO A 72 28.03 11.95 7.95
C PRO A 72 27.23 13.06 8.64
N LYS A 73 25.89 12.99 8.64
CA LYS A 73 25.00 13.97 9.29
C LYS A 73 24.67 13.65 10.75
N GLY A 74 25.05 12.46 11.24
CA GLY A 74 24.80 12.02 12.60
C GLY A 74 24.28 10.59 12.70
N MET A 75 23.75 10.25 13.87
CA MET A 75 23.13 8.96 14.12
C MET A 75 21.65 8.99 13.72
N GLU A 76 21.21 7.93 13.05
CA GLU A 76 19.82 7.64 12.69
C GLU A 76 19.42 6.30 13.31
N SER A 77 18.11 6.06 13.42
CA SER A 77 17.60 4.79 13.94
C SER A 77 16.45 4.22 13.11
N LEU A 78 16.39 2.90 13.03
CA LEU A 78 15.27 2.16 12.45
C LEU A 78 14.70 1.24 13.52
N VAL A 79 13.36 1.23 13.66
CA VAL A 79 12.68 0.28 14.54
C VAL A 79 12.62 -1.07 13.81
N LEU A 80 13.23 -2.10 14.37
CA LEU A 80 13.10 -3.46 13.90
C LEU A 80 12.05 -4.19 14.73
N ILE A 81 11.19 -5.00 14.09
CA ILE A 81 10.12 -5.74 14.74
C ILE A 81 10.27 -7.23 14.41
N ASN A 82 10.44 -8.07 15.44
CA ASN A 82 10.46 -9.52 15.29
C ASN A 82 9.10 -10.04 14.82
N PRO A 83 9.07 -11.05 13.94
CA PRO A 83 7.85 -11.78 13.67
C PRO A 83 7.60 -12.78 14.81
N ALA A 84 6.34 -13.17 15.03
CA ALA A 84 5.95 -14.13 16.06
C ALA A 84 5.72 -15.54 15.47
N LEU A 85 6.51 -15.91 14.47
CA LEU A 85 6.30 -17.11 13.64
C LEU A 85 6.23 -18.40 14.45
N GLN A 86 5.30 -19.26 14.08
CA GLN A 86 5.13 -20.61 14.61
C GLN A 86 5.06 -21.63 13.50
N ASP A 87 5.60 -22.81 13.78
CA ASP A 87 5.49 -23.96 12.90
C ASP A 87 4.09 -24.55 13.01
N VAL A 88 3.36 -24.52 11.90
CA VAL A 88 1.98 -25.02 11.79
C VAL A 88 1.95 -26.09 10.71
N THR A 89 1.64 -27.32 11.09
CA THR A 89 1.45 -28.40 10.12
C THR A 89 0.00 -28.46 9.67
N ILE A 90 -0.22 -28.27 8.39
CA ILE A 90 -1.52 -28.52 7.74
C ILE A 90 -1.47 -29.90 7.12
N SER A 91 -2.49 -30.73 7.38
CA SER A 91 -2.53 -32.11 6.92
C SER A 91 -3.94 -32.59 6.61
N VAL A 92 -4.06 -33.46 5.60
CA VAL A 92 -5.31 -34.12 5.19
C VAL A 92 -5.07 -35.61 4.91
N PRO A 93 -6.02 -36.52 5.20
CA PRO A 93 -5.87 -37.94 4.91
C PRO A 93 -5.66 -38.20 3.42
N ALA A 94 -4.79 -39.14 3.08
CA ALA A 94 -4.60 -39.58 1.70
C ALA A 94 -5.72 -40.57 1.32
N GLY A 95 -6.28 -40.40 0.12
CA GLY A 95 -7.35 -41.24 -0.41
C GLY A 95 -8.66 -40.47 -0.65
N GLY A 96 -9.65 -41.14 -1.24
CA GLY A 96 -10.90 -40.50 -1.65
C GLY A 96 -10.66 -39.37 -2.65
N GLU A 97 -11.22 -38.18 -2.39
CA GLU A 97 -11.03 -36.98 -3.21
C GLU A 97 -9.61 -36.39 -3.09
N PHE A 98 -8.88 -36.72 -2.02
CA PHE A 98 -7.50 -36.30 -1.78
C PHE A 98 -6.52 -37.33 -2.34
N ASN A 99 -6.39 -37.37 -3.67
CA ASN A 99 -5.47 -38.25 -4.38
C ASN A 99 -4.63 -37.47 -5.40
N GLY A 100 -3.45 -38.02 -5.75
CA GLY A 100 -2.54 -37.38 -6.68
C GLY A 100 -1.83 -36.17 -6.07
N GLU A 101 -1.90 -35.04 -6.77
CA GLU A 101 -1.28 -33.78 -6.33
C GLU A 101 -2.25 -32.99 -5.44
N VAL A 102 -1.95 -32.96 -4.14
CA VAL A 102 -2.73 -32.19 -3.16
C VAL A 102 -1.96 -30.94 -2.79
N LYS A 103 -2.53 -29.77 -3.05
CA LYS A 103 -1.98 -28.46 -2.67
C LYS A 103 -2.86 -27.83 -1.60
N VAL A 104 -2.31 -26.93 -0.81
CA VAL A 104 -3.09 -26.07 0.09
C VAL A 104 -3.01 -24.63 -0.40
N ILE A 105 -4.17 -23.99 -0.48
CA ILE A 105 -4.33 -22.59 -0.90
C ILE A 105 -5.02 -21.83 0.23
N GLY A 106 -4.63 -20.59 0.46
CA GLY A 106 -5.24 -19.78 1.52
C GLY A 106 -4.61 -18.41 1.63
N ALA A 107 -5.07 -17.64 2.61
CA ALA A 107 -4.59 -16.27 2.83
C ALA A 107 -3.06 -16.20 2.99
N PHE A 108 -2.44 -17.18 3.66
CA PHE A 108 -0.99 -17.22 3.89
C PHE A 108 -0.13 -17.48 2.63
N ASN A 109 -0.74 -17.86 1.50
CA ASN A 109 -0.05 -17.98 0.22
C ASN A 109 -0.80 -17.30 -0.92
N ASN A 110 -1.64 -16.31 -0.59
CA ASN A 110 -2.46 -15.55 -1.54
C ASN A 110 -3.31 -16.46 -2.46
N TRP A 111 -3.88 -17.53 -1.91
CA TRP A 111 -4.73 -18.47 -2.64
C TRP A 111 -4.08 -19.11 -3.87
N ASN A 112 -2.74 -19.19 -3.90
CA ASN A 112 -1.97 -19.61 -5.07
C ASN A 112 -2.16 -21.11 -5.41
N ARG A 113 -2.93 -21.40 -6.47
CA ARG A 113 -3.21 -22.75 -7.02
C ARG A 113 -1.98 -23.43 -7.65
N GLY A 114 -0.94 -22.65 -7.96
CA GLY A 114 0.39 -23.10 -8.37
C GLY A 114 1.35 -23.41 -7.21
N SER A 115 0.90 -23.32 -5.95
CA SER A 115 1.76 -23.58 -4.78
C SER A 115 2.32 -25.01 -4.78
N ALA A 116 3.49 -25.22 -4.18
CA ALA A 116 4.10 -26.53 -4.18
C ALA A 116 3.22 -27.58 -3.43
N PRO A 117 3.18 -28.85 -3.88
CA PRO A 117 2.28 -29.85 -3.32
C PRO A 117 2.68 -30.35 -1.93
N LEU A 118 1.69 -30.78 -1.16
CA LEU A 118 1.88 -31.41 0.15
C LEU A 118 2.65 -32.73 0.01
N VAL A 119 3.42 -33.07 1.05
CA VAL A 119 4.22 -34.30 1.06
C VAL A 119 3.37 -35.46 1.57
N ALA A 120 3.24 -36.53 0.78
CA ALA A 120 2.59 -37.76 1.19
C ALA A 120 3.47 -38.54 2.18
N LYS A 121 3.02 -38.70 3.42
CA LYS A 121 3.74 -39.46 4.47
C LYS A 121 2.76 -40.03 5.49
N GLY A 122 2.85 -41.33 5.75
CA GLY A 122 2.07 -41.99 6.81
C GLY A 122 0.56 -41.98 6.58
N GLY A 123 0.11 -42.14 5.34
CA GLY A 123 -1.32 -42.12 5.00
C GLY A 123 -1.96 -40.72 4.99
N GLN A 124 -1.15 -39.67 5.02
CA GLN A 124 -1.62 -38.28 4.95
C GLN A 124 -0.78 -37.47 3.97
N TYR A 125 -1.38 -36.42 3.43
CA TYR A 125 -0.68 -35.31 2.79
C TYR A 125 -0.44 -34.23 3.84
N ARG A 126 0.80 -33.76 4.00
CA ARG A 126 1.11 -32.71 4.99
C ARG A 126 2.22 -31.76 4.58
N ARG A 127 2.21 -30.56 5.15
CA ARG A 127 3.33 -29.60 5.08
C ARG A 127 3.32 -28.69 6.31
N THR A 128 4.51 -28.30 6.75
CA THR A 128 4.68 -27.29 7.81
C THR A 128 4.90 -25.92 7.19
N TYR A 129 4.17 -24.93 7.71
CA TYR A 129 4.26 -23.52 7.38
C TYR A 129 4.74 -22.75 8.60
N ARG A 130 5.51 -21.67 8.40
CA ARG A 130 5.86 -20.73 9.47
C ARG A 130 4.92 -19.55 9.37
N LEU A 131 3.97 -19.46 10.30
CA LEU A 131 2.89 -18.47 10.27
C LEU A 131 2.91 -17.60 11.52
N ASN A 132 2.62 -16.32 11.37
CA ASN A 132 2.36 -15.45 12.52
C ASN A 132 1.04 -15.86 13.20
N PRO A 133 0.81 -15.51 14.47
CA PRO A 133 -0.48 -15.68 15.10
C PRO A 133 -1.54 -14.85 14.39
N GLY A 134 -2.69 -15.47 14.16
CA GLY A 134 -3.77 -14.92 13.36
C GLY A 134 -4.77 -15.97 12.93
N LYS A 135 -5.81 -15.54 12.23
CA LYS A 135 -6.78 -16.41 11.57
C LYS A 135 -6.51 -16.38 10.08
N TYR A 136 -6.42 -17.57 9.49
CA TYR A 136 -6.13 -17.74 8.07
C TYR A 136 -7.20 -18.61 7.43
N GLU A 137 -7.82 -18.08 6.39
CA GLU A 137 -8.73 -18.85 5.56
C GLU A 137 -7.93 -19.73 4.59
N TYR A 138 -8.38 -20.97 4.39
CA TYR A 138 -7.73 -21.92 3.48
C TYR A 138 -8.69 -22.98 2.92
N LYS A 139 -8.23 -23.62 1.84
CA LYS A 139 -8.78 -24.82 1.21
C LYS A 139 -7.64 -25.69 0.68
N PHE A 140 -7.97 -26.89 0.22
CA PHE A 140 -7.09 -27.69 -0.60
C PHE A 140 -7.43 -27.52 -2.08
N TYR A 141 -6.42 -27.55 -2.94
CA TYR A 141 -6.59 -27.60 -4.38
C TYR A 141 -6.09 -28.95 -4.89
N VAL A 142 -7.02 -29.77 -5.40
CA VAL A 142 -6.76 -31.15 -5.83
C VAL A 142 -7.41 -31.38 -7.18
N ASN A 143 -6.62 -31.82 -8.16
CA ASN A 143 -7.11 -32.19 -9.51
C ASN A 143 -8.02 -31.12 -10.15
N GLY A 144 -7.67 -29.84 -10.00
CA GLY A 144 -8.45 -28.72 -10.57
C GLY A 144 -9.61 -28.23 -9.70
N LYS A 145 -9.85 -28.84 -8.54
CA LYS A 145 -10.98 -28.52 -7.65
C LYS A 145 -10.53 -28.00 -6.30
N GLU A 146 -11.32 -27.09 -5.75
CA GLU A 146 -11.16 -26.61 -4.38
C GLU A 146 -11.98 -27.47 -3.42
N LEU A 147 -11.32 -28.00 -2.40
CA LEU A 147 -11.91 -28.90 -1.41
C LEU A 147 -11.71 -28.33 0.01
N LEU A 148 -12.74 -28.45 0.83
CA LEU A 148 -12.64 -28.13 2.25
C LEU A 148 -11.84 -29.20 2.99
N ASP A 149 -11.16 -28.81 4.06
CA ASP A 149 -10.56 -29.71 5.03
C ASP A 149 -11.64 -30.47 5.81
N PRO A 150 -11.73 -31.81 5.63
CA PRO A 150 -12.72 -32.61 6.35
C PRO A 150 -12.43 -32.72 7.86
N ASN A 151 -11.20 -32.45 8.29
CA ASN A 151 -10.79 -32.53 9.70
C ASN A 151 -10.98 -31.20 10.44
N ASN A 152 -11.25 -30.10 9.72
CA ASN A 152 -11.46 -28.80 10.32
C ASN A 152 -12.94 -28.39 10.22
N PRO A 153 -13.72 -28.47 11.31
CA PRO A 153 -15.13 -28.08 11.28
C PRO A 153 -15.32 -26.55 11.23
N VAL A 154 -14.30 -25.76 11.53
CA VAL A 154 -14.39 -24.30 11.58
C VAL A 154 -14.34 -23.74 10.17
N LYS A 155 -15.43 -23.10 9.77
CA LYS A 155 -15.63 -22.54 8.44
C LYS A 155 -16.18 -21.13 8.52
N VAL A 156 -15.89 -20.33 7.49
CA VAL A 156 -16.44 -19.00 7.27
C VAL A 156 -16.95 -18.91 5.84
N SER A 157 -18.03 -18.15 5.60
CA SER A 157 -18.50 -17.91 4.24
C SER A 157 -17.43 -17.16 3.44
N ASN A 158 -17.26 -17.51 2.17
CA ASN A 158 -16.33 -16.81 1.28
C ASN A 158 -16.99 -15.66 0.50
N GLY A 159 -18.23 -15.28 0.84
CA GLY A 159 -18.97 -14.22 0.14
C GLY A 159 -19.45 -14.57 -1.28
N MET A 160 -19.08 -15.73 -1.82
CA MET A 160 -19.40 -16.20 -3.18
C MET A 160 -20.34 -17.41 -3.19
N GLY A 161 -21.05 -17.65 -2.09
CA GLY A 161 -21.98 -18.78 -1.95
C GLY A 161 -21.31 -20.12 -1.58
N ASP A 162 -20.04 -20.09 -1.15
CA ASP A 162 -19.30 -21.26 -0.64
C ASP A 162 -18.58 -20.89 0.68
N PHE A 163 -17.78 -21.81 1.23
CA PHE A 163 -17.09 -21.66 2.51
C PHE A 163 -15.58 -21.81 2.37
N ASN A 164 -14.83 -21.25 3.32
CA ASN A 164 -13.41 -21.51 3.55
C ASN A 164 -13.23 -22.14 4.93
N ASN A 165 -12.23 -23.00 5.11
CA ASN A 165 -11.82 -23.43 6.45
C ASN A 165 -11.00 -22.33 7.13
N VAL A 166 -11.06 -22.24 8.46
CA VAL A 166 -10.28 -21.27 9.24
C VAL A 166 -9.22 -21.97 10.07
N LEU A 167 -7.97 -21.62 9.83
CA LEU A 167 -6.82 -22.00 10.65
C LEU A 167 -6.52 -20.87 11.64
N GLU A 168 -6.62 -21.14 12.94
CA GLU A 168 -6.24 -20.19 13.99
C GLU A 168 -4.86 -20.54 14.57
N VAL A 169 -3.90 -19.64 14.40
CA VAL A 169 -2.57 -19.70 15.00
C VAL A 169 -2.57 -18.77 16.21
N LYS A 170 -2.39 -19.31 17.41
CA LYS A 170 -2.48 -18.54 18.66
C LYS A 170 -1.11 -18.10 19.13
N TYR A 171 -0.99 -16.95 19.79
CA TYR A 171 0.26 -16.60 20.47
C TYR A 171 0.61 -17.66 21.53
N PRO A 172 1.90 -17.98 21.75
CA PRO A 172 2.30 -18.90 22.82
C PRO A 172 2.02 -18.30 24.20
N GLN A 173 2.16 -16.97 24.30
CA GLN A 173 1.89 -16.20 25.50
C GLN A 173 0.40 -15.80 25.60
N LYS A 174 -0.15 -15.91 26.81
CA LYS A 174 -1.55 -15.53 27.10
C LYS A 174 -1.74 -14.06 27.38
N GLU A 175 -0.81 -13.40 28.08
CA GLU A 175 -0.98 -11.99 28.46
C GLU A 175 -1.05 -11.11 27.21
N GLU A 176 -1.94 -10.12 27.26
CA GLU A 176 -2.07 -9.10 26.23
C GLU A 176 -1.31 -7.83 26.66
N PRO A 177 -0.73 -7.07 25.72
CA PRO A 177 -0.31 -5.72 25.99
C PRO A 177 -1.54 -4.83 26.29
N ALA A 178 -1.40 -3.91 27.23
CA ALA A 178 -2.38 -2.86 27.45
C ALA A 178 -2.31 -1.83 26.31
N ILE A 179 -3.48 -1.37 25.87
CA ILE A 179 -3.61 -0.21 24.98
C ILE A 179 -3.25 1.04 25.78
N TYR A 180 -2.52 1.97 25.15
CA TYR A 180 -2.11 3.21 25.78
C TYR A 180 -2.34 4.43 24.90
N HIS A 181 -2.48 5.58 25.55
CA HIS A 181 -2.72 6.88 24.92
C HIS A 181 -2.08 7.99 25.76
N ALA A 182 -1.93 9.18 25.18
CA ALA A 182 -1.52 10.38 25.91
C ALA A 182 -2.65 10.82 26.87
N LEU A 183 -2.32 11.01 28.15
CA LEU A 183 -3.21 11.50 29.20
C LEU A 183 -3.12 13.02 29.37
N SER A 184 -1.89 13.54 29.34
CA SER A 184 -1.63 14.97 29.49
C SER A 184 -0.38 15.37 28.71
N PHE A 185 -0.36 16.64 28.34
CA PHE A 185 0.77 17.32 27.72
C PHE A 185 1.31 18.30 28.75
N ASP A 186 2.42 17.93 29.38
CA ASP A 186 3.10 18.77 30.36
C ASP A 186 4.21 19.57 29.66
N GLU A 187 4.71 20.63 30.28
CA GLU A 187 5.76 21.45 29.67
C GLU A 187 7.01 20.60 29.41
N GLY A 188 7.31 20.33 28.14
CA GLY A 188 8.46 19.52 27.71
C GLY A 188 8.29 18.00 27.80
N SER A 189 7.09 17.46 28.10
CA SER A 189 6.87 16.00 28.08
C SER A 189 5.41 15.60 27.88
N ILE A 190 5.20 14.35 27.48
CA ILE A 190 3.87 13.74 27.35
C ILE A 190 3.75 12.61 28.34
N LYS A 191 2.66 12.59 29.09
CA LYS A 191 2.34 11.51 30.01
C LYS A 191 1.45 10.49 29.33
N LEU A 192 1.91 9.24 29.22
CA LEU A 192 1.09 8.14 28.72
C LEU A 192 0.29 7.47 29.85
N SER A 193 -0.78 6.77 29.48
CA SER A 193 -1.54 5.94 30.40
C SER A 193 -0.66 4.87 31.08
N PRO A 194 -1.03 4.41 32.29
CA PRO A 194 -0.28 3.37 32.99
C PRO A 194 -0.15 2.10 32.15
N LEU A 195 1.01 1.46 32.22
CA LEU A 195 1.31 0.20 31.54
C LEU A 195 1.69 -0.89 32.54
N PRO A 196 1.46 -2.18 32.21
CA PRO A 196 2.04 -3.30 32.94
C PRO A 196 3.57 -3.14 33.07
N ALA A 197 4.14 -3.55 34.21
CA ALA A 197 5.56 -3.38 34.50
C ALA A 197 6.50 -4.10 33.50
N ASP A 198 6.01 -5.14 32.84
CA ASP A 198 6.71 -5.94 31.83
C ASP A 198 6.41 -5.50 30.38
N GLN A 199 5.59 -4.48 30.18
CA GLN A 199 5.33 -3.89 28.87
C GLN A 199 6.32 -2.75 28.60
N LYS A 200 7.06 -2.87 27.49
CA LYS A 200 8.15 -1.96 27.11
C LYS A 200 7.66 -0.91 26.12
N ILE A 201 8.34 0.23 26.10
CA ILE A 201 8.12 1.32 25.16
C ILE A 201 9.43 1.64 24.42
N LEU A 202 9.32 1.92 23.13
CA LEU A 202 10.32 2.64 22.34
C LEU A 202 9.69 3.98 21.94
N ALA A 203 10.37 5.10 22.21
CA ALA A 203 9.90 6.42 21.82
C ALA A 203 10.93 7.12 20.92
N LEU A 204 10.45 7.90 19.95
CA LEU A 204 11.27 8.68 19.03
C LEU A 204 10.67 10.08 18.85
N TRP A 205 11.53 11.07 18.63
CA TRP A 205 11.18 12.33 18.00
C TRP A 205 11.63 12.28 16.53
N ASN A 206 10.69 12.33 15.60
CA ASN A 206 10.88 11.96 14.21
C ASN A 206 11.52 10.56 14.06
N ASN A 207 12.82 10.49 13.75
CA ASN A 207 13.57 9.22 13.65
C ASN A 207 14.64 9.06 14.75
N GLN A 208 14.67 9.98 15.70
CA GLN A 208 15.68 10.06 16.75
C GLN A 208 15.12 9.44 18.04
N PRO A 209 15.70 8.35 18.56
CA PRO A 209 15.24 7.74 19.78
C PRO A 209 15.33 8.68 20.98
N LEU A 210 14.34 8.61 21.85
CA LEU A 210 14.25 9.42 23.06
C LEU A 210 14.74 8.62 24.27
N PRO A 211 15.52 9.26 25.18
CA PRO A 211 15.87 8.64 26.43
C PRO A 211 14.62 8.54 27.31
N LEU A 212 14.11 7.32 27.49
CA LEU A 212 13.07 7.07 28.47
C LEU A 212 13.70 7.00 29.86
N ALA A 213 13.15 7.72 30.82
CA ALA A 213 13.60 7.62 32.21
C ALA A 213 13.45 6.17 32.67
N SER A 214 14.55 5.52 33.05
CA SER A 214 14.51 4.16 33.60
C SER A 214 13.72 4.19 34.91
N ALA A 215 12.57 3.53 34.92
CA ALA A 215 11.69 3.46 36.07
C ALA A 215 12.38 2.76 37.25
N GLN A 216 12.96 3.54 38.17
CA GLN A 216 13.02 3.13 39.56
C GLN A 216 11.70 3.52 40.22
N SER A 217 10.97 2.50 40.66
CA SER A 217 9.70 2.55 41.40
C SER A 217 8.40 2.60 40.57
N ASN A 218 7.48 1.72 40.97
CA ASN A 218 6.21 1.31 40.36
C ASN A 218 5.12 2.40 40.19
N THR A 219 5.48 3.68 40.15
CA THR A 219 4.54 4.81 40.04
C THR A 219 5.04 5.96 39.18
N SER A 220 6.27 5.90 38.65
CA SER A 220 6.84 6.96 37.82
C SER A 220 6.44 6.78 36.35
N GLN A 221 5.22 7.23 36.08
CA GLN A 221 4.71 7.81 34.83
C GLN A 221 5.55 7.56 33.56
N ASN A 222 4.95 6.89 32.58
CA ASN A 222 5.45 6.74 31.22
C ASN A 222 5.55 8.13 30.53
N LEU A 223 6.54 8.92 30.93
CA LEU A 223 6.81 10.26 30.43
C LEU A 223 7.70 10.14 29.18
N VAL A 224 7.20 10.67 28.07
CA VAL A 224 7.94 10.80 26.82
C VAL A 224 8.43 12.24 26.71
N PRO A 225 9.75 12.50 26.76
CA PRO A 225 10.27 13.86 26.70
C PRO A 225 10.08 14.47 25.31
N ILE A 226 9.83 15.77 25.26
CA ILE A 226 9.85 16.57 24.05
C ILE A 226 11.23 17.24 23.94
N PRO A 227 12.05 16.93 22.92
CA PRO A 227 13.35 17.58 22.77
C PRO A 227 13.21 19.09 22.57
N GLN A 228 14.12 19.87 23.16
CA GLN A 228 14.15 21.33 22.97
C GLN A 228 14.25 21.72 21.48
N LYS A 229 14.96 20.94 20.67
CA LYS A 229 15.06 21.12 19.21
C LYS A 229 13.71 21.07 18.49
N ALA A 230 12.68 20.46 19.08
CA ALA A 230 11.35 20.46 18.49
C ALA A 230 10.77 21.89 18.36
N ALA A 231 11.21 22.83 19.20
CA ALA A 231 10.82 24.25 19.10
C ALA A 231 11.36 24.95 17.84
N GLU A 232 12.37 24.40 17.18
CA GLU A 232 12.99 24.97 15.97
C GLU A 232 12.29 24.49 14.68
N VAL A 233 11.38 23.51 14.78
CA VAL A 233 10.75 22.86 13.63
C VAL A 233 9.24 23.10 13.70
N LYS A 234 8.67 23.73 12.66
CA LYS A 234 7.22 24.00 12.60
C LYS A 234 6.42 22.73 12.81
N ARG A 235 6.70 21.64 12.08
CA ARG A 235 5.99 20.37 12.20
C ARG A 235 6.95 19.22 12.47
N SER A 236 6.77 18.54 13.59
CA SER A 236 7.52 17.33 13.95
C SER A 236 6.63 16.34 14.68
N TYR A 237 7.12 15.12 14.95
CA TYR A 237 6.29 14.05 15.48
C TYR A 237 6.96 13.33 16.65
N LEU A 238 6.20 13.01 17.68
CA LEU A 238 6.58 11.97 18.63
C LEU A 238 5.94 10.66 18.20
N ARG A 239 6.73 9.60 18.24
CA ARG A 239 6.33 8.26 17.87
C ARG A 239 6.60 7.35 19.03
N VAL A 240 5.59 6.60 19.45
CA VAL A 240 5.69 5.66 20.55
C VAL A 240 5.23 4.30 20.06
N TYR A 241 6.09 3.31 20.25
CA TYR A 241 5.83 1.90 20.00
C TYR A 241 5.88 1.16 21.31
N SER A 242 5.01 0.18 21.52
CA SER A 242 5.03 -0.62 22.74
C SER A 242 4.79 -2.09 22.43
N PHE A 243 5.36 -2.95 23.27
CA PHE A 243 5.22 -4.38 23.16
C PHE A 243 5.30 -5.05 24.53
N ARG A 244 4.70 -6.24 24.63
CA ARG A 244 4.75 -7.10 25.82
C ARG A 244 5.02 -8.53 25.38
N GLY A 245 6.17 -9.07 25.79
CA GLY A 245 6.68 -10.33 25.24
C GLY A 245 6.77 -10.27 23.71
N GLU A 246 6.10 -11.19 23.01
CA GLU A 246 6.12 -11.29 21.53
C GLU A 246 5.01 -10.47 20.82
N LYS A 247 4.15 -9.79 21.58
CA LYS A 247 2.99 -9.04 21.06
C LYS A 247 3.27 -7.55 21.02
N ALA A 248 2.92 -6.92 19.90
CA ALA A 248 2.88 -5.46 19.79
C ALA A 248 1.57 -4.91 20.39
N ALA A 249 1.66 -3.76 21.05
CA ALA A 249 0.50 -2.93 21.40
C ALA A 249 0.14 -1.99 20.23
N ASN A 250 -0.75 -1.03 20.45
CA ASN A 250 -0.95 0.07 19.50
C ASN A 250 0.30 0.95 19.39
N ASP A 251 0.47 1.62 18.27
CA ASP A 251 1.37 2.76 18.12
C ASP A 251 0.64 4.07 18.49
N VAL A 252 1.42 5.07 18.86
CA VAL A 252 0.94 6.42 19.14
C VAL A 252 1.82 7.40 18.38
N LEU A 253 1.20 8.21 17.52
CA LEU A 253 1.84 9.29 16.79
C LEU A 253 1.23 10.62 17.26
N ILE A 254 2.06 11.53 17.73
CA ILE A 254 1.62 12.82 18.24
C ILE A 254 2.29 13.93 17.42
N PRO A 255 1.54 14.67 16.61
CA PRO A 255 2.08 15.82 15.90
C PRO A 255 2.38 16.95 16.88
N LEU A 256 3.50 17.61 16.65
CA LEU A 256 3.96 18.78 17.38
C LEU A 256 4.03 19.97 16.44
N GLU A 257 3.59 21.12 16.92
CA GLU A 257 3.84 22.42 16.31
C GLU A 257 4.84 23.23 17.15
N TYR A 258 6.04 23.47 16.61
CA TYR A 258 7.14 24.12 17.36
C TYR A 258 7.35 23.51 18.76
N GLY A 259 7.34 22.17 18.85
CA GLY A 259 7.52 21.43 20.10
C GLY A 259 6.28 21.38 21.00
N VAL A 260 5.17 22.02 20.62
CA VAL A 260 3.91 21.97 21.37
C VAL A 260 3.01 20.90 20.77
N PRO A 261 2.51 19.92 21.56
CA PRO A 261 1.56 18.93 21.06
C PRO A 261 0.30 19.57 20.50
N ILE A 262 -0.12 19.12 19.31
CA ILE A 262 -1.35 19.58 18.68
C ILE A 262 -2.53 18.90 19.34
N THR A 263 -3.47 19.70 19.80
CA THR A 263 -4.68 19.23 20.51
C THR A 263 -5.97 19.69 19.85
N ASN A 264 -5.88 20.62 18.89
CA ASN A 264 -7.00 21.01 18.03
C ASN A 264 -6.71 20.60 16.58
N VAL A 265 -7.69 19.97 15.94
CA VAL A 265 -7.65 19.56 14.53
C VAL A 265 -7.49 20.75 13.58
N ASP A 266 -7.93 21.95 13.96
CA ASP A 266 -7.79 23.16 13.13
C ASP A 266 -6.33 23.60 12.93
N GLN A 267 -5.40 23.07 13.74
CA GLN A 267 -3.96 23.31 13.60
C GLN A 267 -3.29 22.35 12.61
N LEU A 268 -4.04 21.36 12.08
CA LEU A 268 -3.54 20.45 11.07
C LEU A 268 -3.71 21.07 9.68
N GLU A 269 -2.64 21.05 8.90
CA GLU A 269 -2.57 21.60 7.54
C GLU A 269 -2.69 20.47 6.51
N ARG A 270 -2.87 20.80 5.23
CA ARG A 270 -3.13 19.81 4.16
C ARG A 270 -2.05 18.72 4.05
N LEU A 271 -0.82 19.01 4.46
CA LEU A 271 0.32 18.07 4.44
C LEU A 271 0.34 17.11 5.65
N ASP A 272 -0.54 17.28 6.64
CA ASP A 272 -0.76 16.32 7.72
C ASP A 272 -1.69 15.19 7.22
N TRP A 273 -1.15 14.27 6.42
CA TRP A 273 -1.93 13.26 5.71
C TRP A 273 -2.83 12.36 6.57
N HIS A 274 -2.62 12.28 7.90
CA HIS A 274 -3.51 11.55 8.80
C HIS A 274 -4.92 12.12 8.93
N GLN A 275 -5.13 13.39 8.56
CA GLN A 275 -6.46 14.00 8.52
C GLN A 275 -7.10 14.00 7.11
N ALA A 276 -6.46 13.33 6.15
CA ALA A 276 -6.97 13.29 4.79
C ALA A 276 -8.32 12.57 4.74
N ARG A 277 -9.34 13.29 4.28
CA ARG A 277 -10.69 12.81 3.97
C ARG A 277 -10.84 12.95 2.47
N MET A 278 -10.80 11.80 1.79
CA MET A 278 -10.64 11.74 0.35
C MET A 278 -11.99 11.58 -0.36
N TYR A 279 -12.19 12.32 -1.44
CA TYR A 279 -13.33 12.14 -2.33
C TYR A 279 -12.86 11.72 -3.71
N PHE A 280 -13.14 10.46 -4.08
CA PHE A 280 -12.92 9.98 -5.42
C PHE A 280 -13.99 10.50 -6.38
N LEU A 281 -13.57 11.08 -7.50
CA LEU A 281 -14.45 11.44 -8.60
C LEU A 281 -13.91 10.91 -9.91
N MET A 282 -14.81 10.34 -10.71
CA MET A 282 -14.55 10.08 -12.11
C MET A 282 -14.84 11.36 -12.89
N VAL A 283 -13.79 11.98 -13.44
CA VAL A 283 -13.86 13.33 -14.04
C VAL A 283 -15.00 13.40 -15.06
N ASP A 284 -15.07 12.46 -16.01
CA ASP A 284 -16.10 12.39 -17.04
C ASP A 284 -17.55 12.26 -16.52
N ARG A 285 -17.74 11.83 -15.27
CA ARG A 285 -19.06 11.61 -14.67
C ARG A 285 -19.44 12.68 -13.65
N PHE A 286 -18.49 13.51 -13.23
CA PHE A 286 -18.67 14.37 -12.08
C PHE A 286 -19.46 15.63 -12.42
N PHE A 287 -18.91 16.50 -13.27
CA PHE A 287 -19.57 17.73 -13.68
C PHE A 287 -18.98 18.25 -14.99
N ASN A 288 -19.84 18.64 -15.94
CA ASN A 288 -19.44 19.26 -17.20
C ASN A 288 -19.40 20.78 -16.99
N GLY A 289 -18.18 21.33 -16.98
CA GLY A 289 -17.94 22.76 -16.79
C GLY A 289 -17.61 23.49 -18.09
N ASN A 290 -17.19 22.78 -19.13
CA ASN A 290 -16.79 23.33 -20.42
C ASN A 290 -17.34 22.47 -21.59
N PRO A 291 -18.58 22.70 -22.04
CA PRO A 291 -19.18 21.92 -23.13
C PRO A 291 -18.44 21.99 -24.48
N GLU A 292 -17.50 22.93 -24.67
CA GLU A 292 -16.75 23.08 -25.91
C GLU A 292 -15.72 21.97 -26.14
N ASN A 293 -15.34 21.23 -25.09
CA ASN A 293 -14.43 20.07 -25.20
C ASN A 293 -15.19 18.72 -25.22
N ASP A 294 -16.52 18.74 -25.23
CA ASP A 294 -17.36 17.54 -25.25
C ASP A 294 -17.14 16.75 -26.54
N GLN A 295 -16.51 15.57 -26.42
CA GLN A 295 -16.28 14.70 -27.56
C GLN A 295 -16.56 13.23 -27.22
N ARG A 296 -17.71 12.76 -27.69
CA ARG A 296 -18.07 11.33 -27.66
C ARG A 296 -17.26 10.55 -28.69
N THR A 297 -16.92 9.31 -28.38
CA THR A 297 -16.36 8.38 -29.37
C THR A 297 -17.43 8.04 -30.40
N PRO A 298 -17.20 8.28 -31.70
CA PRO A 298 -18.20 8.13 -32.75
C PRO A 298 -18.31 6.69 -33.24
N ASP A 299 -18.63 5.76 -32.34
CA ASP A 299 -18.87 4.34 -32.68
C ASP A 299 -20.30 3.93 -32.23
N PRO A 300 -21.17 3.50 -33.17
CA PRO A 300 -22.56 3.13 -32.87
C PRO A 300 -22.70 1.83 -32.06
N GLU A 301 -21.64 1.01 -31.97
CA GLU A 301 -21.60 -0.19 -31.15
C GLU A 301 -21.31 0.12 -29.67
N ILE A 302 -20.97 1.37 -29.33
CA ILE A 302 -20.85 1.80 -27.93
C ILE A 302 -22.25 2.08 -27.38
N HIS A 303 -22.64 1.33 -26.36
CA HIS A 303 -23.84 1.64 -25.59
C HIS A 303 -23.73 3.05 -25.01
N PRO A 304 -24.77 3.91 -25.03
CA PRO A 304 -24.65 5.30 -24.62
C PRO A 304 -24.02 5.53 -23.24
N LYS A 305 -24.25 4.63 -22.26
CA LYS A 305 -23.65 4.65 -20.91
C LYS A 305 -22.16 4.28 -20.84
N ALA A 306 -21.61 3.69 -21.88
CA ALA A 306 -20.20 3.32 -22.03
C ALA A 306 -19.41 4.33 -22.88
N ASN A 307 -20.03 5.48 -23.19
CA ASN A 307 -19.40 6.60 -23.90
C ASN A 307 -19.11 7.77 -22.95
N TYR A 308 -18.33 8.75 -23.40
CA TYR A 308 -18.05 10.01 -22.69
C TYR A 308 -19.33 10.81 -22.39
N TYR A 309 -19.42 11.41 -21.20
CA TYR A 309 -20.53 12.25 -20.76
C TYR A 309 -20.16 13.74 -20.65
N GLY A 310 -18.88 14.08 -20.79
CA GLY A 310 -18.42 15.48 -20.88
C GLY A 310 -18.04 16.09 -19.55
N GLY A 311 -17.89 15.29 -18.48
CA GLY A 311 -17.32 15.82 -17.24
C GLY A 311 -15.84 16.17 -17.42
N ASP A 312 -15.39 17.28 -16.85
CA ASP A 312 -14.08 17.87 -17.15
C ASP A 312 -13.45 18.58 -15.94
N LEU A 313 -12.18 19.02 -16.08
CA LEU A 313 -11.40 19.69 -15.03
C LEU A 313 -11.96 21.07 -14.67
N SER A 314 -12.55 21.78 -15.64
CA SER A 314 -13.24 23.05 -15.38
C SER A 314 -14.47 22.82 -14.51
N GLY A 315 -15.17 21.70 -14.69
CA GLY A 315 -16.30 21.31 -13.87
C GLY A 315 -15.90 20.92 -12.45
N VAL A 316 -14.76 20.25 -12.28
CA VAL A 316 -14.19 20.01 -10.93
C VAL A 316 -13.84 21.34 -10.27
N THR A 317 -13.18 22.26 -10.99
CA THR A 317 -12.81 23.59 -10.49
C THR A 317 -14.03 24.35 -10.00
N GLN A 318 -15.11 24.40 -10.80
CA GLN A 318 -16.36 25.05 -10.43
C GLN A 318 -16.93 24.48 -9.12
N LYS A 319 -16.90 23.16 -8.93
CA LYS A 319 -17.39 22.53 -7.68
C LYS A 319 -16.50 22.82 -6.48
N THR A 320 -15.19 22.92 -6.68
CA THR A 320 -14.27 23.40 -5.64
C THR A 320 -14.57 24.86 -5.27
N GLU A 321 -14.80 25.74 -6.25
CA GLU A 321 -15.14 27.15 -6.00
C GLU A 321 -16.50 27.34 -5.32
N GLU A 322 -17.47 26.49 -5.63
CA GLU A 322 -18.79 26.46 -4.99
C GLU A 322 -18.76 25.95 -3.53
N GLY A 323 -17.65 25.38 -3.05
CA GLY A 323 -17.52 24.84 -1.71
C GLY A 323 -18.05 23.41 -1.53
N PHE A 324 -18.28 22.66 -2.62
CA PHE A 324 -18.84 21.30 -2.57
C PHE A 324 -18.05 20.35 -1.65
N PHE A 325 -16.72 20.38 -1.73
CA PHE A 325 -15.86 19.51 -0.92
C PHE A 325 -15.81 19.97 0.55
N GLU A 326 -15.75 21.27 0.79
CA GLU A 326 -15.78 21.86 2.13
C GLU A 326 -17.07 21.51 2.88
N ASP A 327 -18.22 21.59 2.20
CA ASP A 327 -19.55 21.22 2.73
C ASP A 327 -19.65 19.74 3.11
N LEU A 328 -18.91 18.86 2.41
CA LEU A 328 -18.77 17.44 2.73
C LEU A 328 -17.67 17.16 3.77
N HIS A 329 -16.95 18.19 4.21
CA HIS A 329 -15.77 18.09 5.06
C HIS A 329 -14.67 17.20 4.45
N VAL A 330 -14.53 17.23 3.12
CA VAL A 330 -13.44 16.64 2.35
C VAL A 330 -12.31 17.65 2.26
N ASN A 331 -11.06 17.19 2.33
CA ASN A 331 -9.87 18.04 2.15
C ASN A 331 -8.85 17.43 1.17
N THR A 332 -9.18 16.32 0.53
CA THR A 332 -8.36 15.69 -0.50
C THR A 332 -9.24 15.25 -1.67
N ILE A 333 -9.09 15.88 -2.81
CA ILE A 333 -9.76 15.53 -4.06
C ILE A 333 -8.95 14.42 -4.75
N TRP A 334 -9.59 13.30 -5.08
CA TRP A 334 -8.96 12.21 -5.81
C TRP A 334 -9.57 12.10 -7.21
N LEU A 335 -8.80 12.51 -8.22
CA LEU A 335 -9.20 12.46 -9.61
C LEU A 335 -8.95 11.06 -10.20
N SER A 336 -9.91 10.53 -10.96
CA SER A 336 -9.65 9.44 -11.91
C SER A 336 -8.53 9.82 -12.90
N PRO A 337 -7.94 8.86 -13.64
CA PRO A 337 -6.85 9.19 -14.55
C PRO A 337 -7.29 10.23 -15.59
N ILE A 338 -6.47 11.27 -15.77
CA ILE A 338 -6.75 12.39 -16.68
C ILE A 338 -5.87 12.39 -17.92
N THR A 339 -5.07 11.34 -18.09
CA THR A 339 -4.10 11.29 -19.18
C THR A 339 -4.79 10.99 -20.52
N GLN A 340 -4.15 11.33 -21.63
CA GLN A 340 -4.75 11.08 -22.94
C GLN A 340 -5.00 9.59 -23.14
N ASN A 341 -6.24 9.29 -23.48
CA ASN A 341 -6.76 7.98 -23.83
C ASN A 341 -7.12 7.88 -25.33
N PRO A 342 -7.34 6.68 -25.90
CA PRO A 342 -7.72 6.52 -27.31
C PRO A 342 -9.03 7.23 -27.65
N GLU A 343 -9.19 7.56 -28.92
CA GLU A 343 -10.38 8.23 -29.47
C GLU A 343 -11.40 7.23 -30.03
N ASP A 344 -10.96 6.01 -30.35
CA ASP A 344 -11.73 4.90 -30.90
C ASP A 344 -12.26 3.93 -29.82
N ALA A 345 -13.12 3.01 -30.25
CA ALA A 345 -13.83 2.08 -29.38
C ALA A 345 -13.07 0.76 -29.20
N TRP A 346 -12.97 0.30 -27.95
CA TRP A 346 -12.26 -0.93 -27.60
C TRP A 346 -13.07 -1.81 -26.65
N GLY A 347 -12.57 -3.02 -26.42
CA GLY A 347 -13.25 -4.06 -25.67
C GLY A 347 -14.56 -4.51 -26.34
N TYR A 348 -15.10 -5.63 -25.88
CA TYR A 348 -16.41 -6.08 -26.32
C TYR A 348 -17.11 -6.84 -25.21
N TRP A 349 -18.21 -6.28 -24.72
CA TRP A 349 -19.06 -6.89 -23.72
C TRP A 349 -20.30 -7.48 -24.37
N ASP A 350 -20.52 -8.78 -24.20
CA ASP A 350 -21.72 -9.49 -24.65
C ASP A 350 -22.35 -10.28 -23.49
N LYS A 351 -23.43 -9.74 -22.92
CA LYS A 351 -24.29 -10.45 -21.95
C LYS A 351 -25.69 -10.63 -22.51
N GLY A 352 -25.79 -11.01 -23.78
CA GLY A 352 -27.04 -11.31 -24.46
C GLY A 352 -27.86 -10.05 -24.78
N LYS A 353 -28.59 -9.51 -23.79
CA LYS A 353 -29.47 -8.34 -23.97
C LYS A 353 -28.71 -7.03 -24.17
N THR A 354 -27.47 -6.97 -23.71
CA THR A 354 -26.62 -5.78 -23.84
C THR A 354 -25.32 -6.20 -24.49
N LYS A 355 -25.02 -5.52 -25.61
CA LYS A 355 -23.78 -5.62 -26.36
C LYS A 355 -23.19 -4.22 -26.44
N SER A 356 -21.90 -4.10 -26.16
CA SER A 356 -21.24 -2.80 -26.17
C SER A 356 -19.75 -2.95 -26.41
N LYS A 357 -19.21 -2.11 -27.29
CA LYS A 357 -17.82 -1.65 -27.13
C LYS A 357 -17.77 -0.52 -26.10
N PHE A 358 -16.59 -0.05 -25.75
CA PHE A 358 -16.40 1.01 -24.78
C PHE A 358 -15.54 2.12 -25.36
N SER A 359 -15.86 3.35 -24.97
CA SER A 359 -14.88 4.44 -25.03
C SER A 359 -14.03 4.41 -23.76
N ALA A 360 -12.86 5.03 -23.82
CA ALA A 360 -11.90 5.08 -22.72
C ALA A 360 -12.22 6.11 -21.62
N TYR A 361 -13.51 6.43 -21.42
CA TYR A 361 -13.98 7.53 -20.58
C TYR A 361 -13.53 7.47 -19.11
N HIS A 362 -13.14 6.29 -18.65
CA HIS A 362 -12.66 6.03 -17.30
C HIS A 362 -11.18 6.43 -17.12
N GLY A 363 -10.42 6.66 -18.19
CA GLY A 363 -9.05 7.17 -18.14
C GLY A 363 -7.93 6.10 -18.08
N TYR A 364 -8.27 4.81 -17.95
CA TYR A 364 -7.28 3.75 -17.67
C TYR A 364 -6.61 3.14 -18.91
N TRP A 365 -6.78 3.70 -20.11
CA TRP A 365 -6.15 3.22 -21.35
C TRP A 365 -5.18 4.27 -21.91
N PRO A 366 -4.10 4.61 -21.19
CA PRO A 366 -3.26 5.74 -21.58
C PRO A 366 -2.58 5.48 -22.94
N VAL A 367 -2.75 6.42 -23.87
CA VAL A 367 -1.93 6.57 -25.08
C VAL A 367 -0.85 7.65 -24.89
N SER A 368 -0.88 8.35 -23.76
CA SER A 368 0.21 9.15 -23.20
C SER A 368 0.14 9.09 -21.68
N ASN A 369 1.29 9.07 -20.99
CA ASN A 369 1.33 9.15 -19.52
C ASN A 369 1.51 10.57 -18.96
N ILE A 370 1.72 11.59 -19.82
CA ILE A 370 2.09 12.96 -19.40
C ILE A 370 1.23 14.06 -20.05
N ARG A 371 0.28 13.71 -20.90
CA ARG A 371 -0.61 14.66 -21.58
C ARG A 371 -2.00 14.57 -20.98
N VAL A 372 -2.58 15.70 -20.58
CA VAL A 372 -4.00 15.77 -20.20
C VAL A 372 -4.86 15.39 -21.42
N ASP A 373 -5.87 14.56 -21.23
CA ASP A 373 -6.84 14.23 -22.28
C ASP A 373 -7.59 15.50 -22.68
N HIS A 374 -7.59 15.83 -23.97
CA HIS A 374 -8.24 17.04 -24.47
C HIS A 374 -9.75 17.08 -24.19
N ARG A 375 -10.38 15.92 -23.95
CA ARG A 375 -11.79 15.81 -23.52
C ARG A 375 -12.01 16.22 -22.07
N PHE A 376 -10.98 16.21 -21.23
CA PHE A 376 -11.06 16.63 -19.83
C PHE A 376 -10.55 18.05 -19.61
N GLY A 377 -9.82 18.61 -20.57
CA GLY A 377 -9.39 20.01 -20.54
C GLY A 377 -7.93 20.19 -20.96
N THR A 378 -7.37 21.31 -20.54
CA THR A 378 -6.05 21.80 -20.90
C THR A 378 -5.11 21.83 -19.70
N SER A 379 -3.80 21.94 -19.97
CA SER A 379 -2.80 22.19 -18.93
C SER A 379 -3.08 23.47 -18.12
N ALA A 380 -3.72 24.48 -18.72
CA ALA A 380 -4.07 25.71 -18.03
C ALA A 380 -5.21 25.49 -17.04
N GLU A 381 -6.28 24.81 -17.46
CA GLU A 381 -7.41 24.46 -16.59
C GLU A 381 -6.96 23.55 -15.43
N LEU A 382 -6.06 22.60 -15.69
CA LEU A 382 -5.47 21.79 -14.62
C LEU A 382 -4.70 22.62 -13.59
N ARG A 383 -3.91 23.60 -14.03
CA ARG A 383 -3.19 24.50 -13.12
C ARG A 383 -4.15 25.35 -12.29
N THR A 384 -5.25 25.81 -12.90
CA THR A 384 -6.31 26.54 -12.18
C THR A 384 -6.89 25.68 -11.07
N LEU A 385 -7.32 24.45 -11.37
CA LEU A 385 -7.86 23.52 -10.37
C LEU A 385 -6.91 23.33 -9.19
N LEU A 386 -5.63 23.04 -9.47
CA LEU A 386 -4.64 22.78 -8.42
C LEU A 386 -4.38 24.02 -7.56
N ASN A 387 -4.23 25.19 -8.19
CA ASN A 387 -4.04 26.45 -7.48
C ASN A 387 -5.25 26.79 -6.58
N ASP A 388 -6.47 26.57 -7.07
CA ASP A 388 -7.70 26.89 -6.32
C ASP A 388 -7.86 25.96 -5.11
N ALA A 389 -7.64 24.65 -5.30
CA ALA A 389 -7.63 23.67 -4.21
C ALA A 389 -6.57 24.01 -3.16
N HIS A 390 -5.33 24.32 -3.57
CA HIS A 390 -4.25 24.65 -2.64
C HIS A 390 -4.49 25.93 -1.85
N GLN A 391 -5.11 26.95 -2.46
CA GLN A 391 -5.50 28.18 -1.74
C GLN A 391 -6.54 27.93 -0.65
N ARG A 392 -7.28 26.82 -0.74
CA ARG A 392 -8.28 26.38 0.26
C ARG A 392 -7.73 25.38 1.27
N ASN A 393 -6.41 25.15 1.25
CA ASN A 393 -5.78 24.11 2.07
C ASN A 393 -6.37 22.71 1.79
N GLU A 394 -6.74 22.46 0.53
CA GLU A 394 -7.12 21.14 0.03
C GLU A 394 -5.95 20.51 -0.74
N ASN A 395 -5.94 19.18 -0.80
CA ASN A 395 -5.01 18.42 -1.63
C ASN A 395 -5.71 17.91 -2.89
N VAL A 396 -4.94 17.68 -3.95
CA VAL A 396 -5.41 16.95 -5.14
C VAL A 396 -4.45 15.81 -5.43
N ILE A 397 -4.96 14.59 -5.47
CA ILE A 397 -4.21 13.39 -5.87
C ILE A 397 -4.75 12.84 -7.20
N LEU A 398 -3.85 12.26 -7.99
CA LEU A 398 -4.16 11.70 -9.30
C LEU A 398 -4.17 10.18 -9.26
N ASP A 399 -5.19 9.54 -9.81
CA ASP A 399 -5.12 8.13 -10.15
C ASP A 399 -4.16 7.93 -11.34
N TYR A 400 -3.10 7.15 -11.14
CA TYR A 400 -2.00 7.01 -12.07
C TYR A 400 -1.82 5.56 -12.50
N VAL A 401 -1.78 5.35 -13.82
CA VAL A 401 -1.67 4.04 -14.45
C VAL A 401 -0.23 3.80 -14.89
N ALA A 402 0.50 3.03 -14.08
CA ALA A 402 1.88 2.63 -14.36
C ALA A 402 1.98 1.25 -15.03
N ASN A 403 1.07 0.33 -14.70
CA ASN A 403 1.21 -1.11 -15.02
C ASN A 403 1.17 -1.37 -16.53
N HIS A 404 0.29 -0.67 -17.23
CA HIS A 404 -0.04 -0.93 -18.61
C HIS A 404 -0.22 0.37 -19.39
N ILE A 405 -0.10 0.26 -20.70
CA ILE A 405 -0.40 1.32 -21.67
C ILE A 405 -1.33 0.75 -22.73
N HIS A 406 -2.02 1.61 -23.46
CA HIS A 406 -2.81 1.17 -24.61
C HIS A 406 -1.89 0.76 -25.77
N ILE A 407 -2.30 -0.20 -26.61
CA ILE A 407 -1.51 -0.59 -27.79
C ILE A 407 -1.24 0.56 -28.76
N ASN A 408 -2.09 1.60 -28.79
CA ASN A 408 -1.85 2.81 -29.60
C ASN A 408 -0.81 3.76 -28.99
N HIS A 409 -0.30 3.47 -27.78
CA HIS A 409 0.71 4.29 -27.14
C HIS A 409 2.01 4.30 -27.97
N PRO A 410 2.61 5.47 -28.27
CA PRO A 410 3.79 5.56 -29.13
C PRO A 410 5.00 4.76 -28.65
N ILE A 411 5.18 4.64 -27.32
CA ILE A 411 6.21 3.76 -26.73
C ILE A 411 5.96 2.30 -27.12
N TYR A 412 4.74 1.78 -26.98
CA TYR A 412 4.45 0.39 -27.33
C TYR A 412 4.66 0.13 -28.83
N GLN A 413 4.22 1.07 -29.69
CA GLN A 413 4.42 0.97 -31.14
C GLN A 413 5.90 0.88 -31.54
N LYS A 414 6.80 1.51 -30.79
CA LYS A 414 8.26 1.48 -31.03
C LYS A 414 8.98 0.34 -30.30
N HIS A 415 8.48 -0.04 -29.14
CA HIS A 415 9.12 -0.96 -28.19
C HIS A 415 8.12 -2.00 -27.69
N GLN A 416 7.59 -2.83 -28.59
CA GLN A 416 6.69 -3.91 -28.22
C GLN A 416 7.34 -4.91 -27.25
N ASP A 417 8.68 -5.03 -27.32
CA ASP A 417 9.48 -5.85 -26.42
C ASP A 417 9.48 -5.34 -24.97
N TRP A 418 9.01 -4.12 -24.71
CA TRP A 418 8.84 -3.62 -23.34
C TRP A 418 7.64 -4.25 -22.64
N ALA A 419 6.70 -4.81 -23.38
CA ALA A 419 5.59 -5.54 -22.80
C ALA A 419 5.97 -7.00 -22.51
N THR A 420 5.35 -7.56 -21.48
CA THR A 420 5.43 -8.99 -21.20
C THR A 420 4.72 -9.79 -22.29
N SER A 421 5.03 -11.10 -22.40
CA SER A 421 4.41 -11.94 -23.43
C SER A 421 2.90 -12.12 -23.19
N LEU A 422 2.11 -11.82 -24.21
CA LEU A 422 0.66 -12.09 -24.24
C LEU A 422 0.35 -13.59 -24.26
N TYR A 423 1.27 -14.43 -24.73
CA TYR A 423 1.10 -15.88 -24.76
C TYR A 423 2.08 -16.57 -23.82
N LEU A 424 1.59 -17.53 -23.05
CA LEU A 424 2.39 -18.41 -22.20
C LEU A 424 3.11 -19.48 -23.04
N PRO A 425 4.13 -20.17 -22.48
CA PRO A 425 4.85 -21.23 -23.20
C PRO A 425 3.96 -22.38 -23.69
N ASP A 426 2.80 -22.59 -23.07
CA ASP A 426 1.80 -23.60 -23.47
C ASP A 426 0.85 -23.10 -24.58
N GLY A 427 1.02 -21.88 -25.07
CA GLY A 427 0.21 -21.25 -26.11
C GLY A 427 -1.09 -20.61 -25.60
N THR A 428 -1.38 -20.68 -24.30
CA THR A 428 -2.57 -20.01 -23.74
C THR A 428 -2.34 -18.51 -23.58
N LYS A 429 -3.42 -17.72 -23.67
CA LYS A 429 -3.35 -16.27 -23.43
C LYS A 429 -3.03 -15.98 -21.96
N ASN A 430 -2.13 -15.03 -21.74
CA ASN A 430 -1.73 -14.51 -20.45
C ASN A 430 -2.57 -13.28 -20.06
N THR A 431 -3.90 -13.40 -20.16
CA THR A 431 -4.84 -12.34 -19.79
C THR A 431 -5.60 -12.75 -18.53
N GLU A 432 -5.80 -11.81 -17.62
CA GLU A 432 -6.59 -12.00 -16.39
C GLU A 432 -6.09 -13.11 -15.44
N LYS A 433 -4.80 -13.44 -15.47
CA LYS A 433 -4.16 -14.44 -14.60
C LYS A 433 -3.53 -13.77 -13.39
N TRP A 434 -4.36 -13.09 -12.61
CA TRP A 434 -3.96 -12.11 -11.59
C TRP A 434 -3.05 -12.63 -10.48
N ASP A 435 -3.13 -13.93 -10.18
CA ASP A 435 -2.36 -14.56 -9.12
C ASP A 435 -1.20 -15.40 -9.68
N GLU A 436 -1.45 -16.23 -10.70
CA GLU A 436 -0.45 -17.15 -11.27
C GLU A 436 0.64 -16.42 -12.05
N TYR A 437 0.27 -15.36 -12.77
CA TYR A 437 1.15 -14.55 -13.61
C TYR A 437 1.06 -13.07 -13.24
N ARG A 438 0.94 -12.81 -11.94
CA ARG A 438 0.74 -11.49 -11.32
C ARG A 438 1.52 -10.35 -12.00
N LEU A 439 2.82 -10.53 -12.23
CA LEU A 439 3.70 -9.48 -12.76
C LEU A 439 3.77 -9.43 -14.29
N THR A 440 3.07 -10.33 -14.99
CA THR A 440 3.20 -10.46 -16.45
C THR A 440 1.89 -10.57 -17.19
N THR A 441 0.77 -10.83 -16.51
CA THR A 441 -0.53 -10.96 -17.14
C THR A 441 -1.05 -9.62 -17.64
N TRP A 442 -1.59 -9.60 -18.85
CA TRP A 442 -2.22 -8.43 -19.45
C TRP A 442 -3.63 -8.25 -18.92
N PHE A 443 -4.06 -6.98 -18.83
CA PHE A 443 -5.42 -6.67 -18.41
C PHE A 443 -6.45 -6.96 -19.50
N ASP A 444 -6.07 -6.74 -20.76
CA ASP A 444 -6.85 -7.06 -21.95
C ASP A 444 -5.88 -7.16 -23.14
N ASP A 445 -6.34 -7.66 -24.28
CA ASP A 445 -5.58 -7.77 -25.53
C ASP A 445 -5.02 -6.42 -26.01
N HIS A 446 -5.68 -5.31 -25.63
CA HIS A 446 -5.31 -3.94 -26.00
C HIS A 446 -4.56 -3.17 -24.90
N LEU A 447 -4.25 -3.84 -23.77
CA LEU A 447 -3.57 -3.26 -22.60
C LEU A 447 -2.31 -4.06 -22.22
N PRO A 448 -1.24 -3.95 -23.03
CA PRO A 448 0.06 -4.55 -22.72
C PRO A 448 0.56 -4.18 -21.32
N THR A 449 0.91 -5.20 -20.54
CA THR A 449 1.61 -5.01 -19.27
C THR A 449 3.09 -4.76 -19.51
N LEU A 450 3.59 -3.67 -18.98
CA LEU A 450 5.00 -3.29 -19.09
C LEU A 450 5.87 -4.16 -18.17
N ASP A 451 7.04 -4.57 -18.65
CA ASP A 451 7.99 -5.35 -17.87
C ASP A 451 8.82 -4.46 -16.94
N LEU A 452 8.18 -3.92 -15.90
CA LEU A 452 8.77 -3.01 -14.90
C LEU A 452 9.79 -3.66 -13.95
N ARG A 453 10.40 -4.77 -14.36
CA ARG A 453 11.60 -5.37 -13.77
C ARG A 453 12.88 -4.94 -14.51
N ARG A 454 12.72 -4.32 -15.68
CA ARG A 454 13.79 -3.88 -16.56
C ARG A 454 14.05 -2.39 -16.37
N TRP A 455 15.29 -2.03 -16.05
CA TRP A 455 15.66 -0.65 -15.71
C TRP A 455 15.33 0.33 -16.85
N GLU A 456 15.57 -0.06 -18.10
CA GLU A 456 15.29 0.77 -19.28
C GLU A 456 13.80 1.11 -19.47
N ILE A 457 12.90 0.42 -18.76
CA ILE A 457 11.46 0.66 -18.75
C ILE A 457 11.05 1.39 -17.47
N VAL A 458 11.58 0.96 -16.31
CA VAL A 458 11.34 1.63 -15.03
C VAL A 458 11.77 3.09 -15.05
N ASP A 459 12.92 3.38 -15.68
CA ASP A 459 13.50 4.71 -15.77
C ASP A 459 12.51 5.73 -16.40
N PRO A 460 12.05 5.59 -17.65
CA PRO A 460 11.10 6.54 -18.22
C PRO A 460 9.70 6.51 -17.56
N MET A 461 9.24 5.36 -17.06
CA MET A 461 7.90 5.25 -16.46
C MET A 461 7.81 5.87 -15.06
N ALA A 462 8.93 5.92 -14.32
CA ALA A 462 8.98 6.65 -13.06
C ALA A 462 9.03 8.17 -13.31
N ASP A 463 9.71 8.61 -14.38
CA ASP A 463 9.74 10.03 -14.77
C ASP A 463 8.36 10.54 -15.20
N SER A 464 7.57 9.72 -15.90
CA SER A 464 6.21 10.14 -16.29
C SER A 464 5.27 10.31 -15.10
N ALA A 465 5.47 9.58 -13.99
CA ALA A 465 4.77 9.84 -12.74
C ALA A 465 5.29 11.12 -12.08
N LEU A 466 6.62 11.24 -11.94
CA LEU A 466 7.27 12.42 -11.34
C LEU A 466 6.83 13.73 -12.00
N PHE A 467 6.66 13.72 -13.33
CA PHE A 467 6.19 14.86 -14.12
C PHE A 467 4.93 15.52 -13.56
N TRP A 468 3.94 14.77 -13.09
CA TRP A 468 2.70 15.35 -12.56
C TRP A 468 2.94 16.12 -11.26
N VAL A 469 3.88 15.66 -10.44
CA VAL A 469 4.24 16.34 -9.20
C VAL A 469 5.11 17.56 -9.49
N THR A 470 6.11 17.44 -10.36
CA THR A 470 7.05 18.54 -10.60
C THR A 470 6.50 19.63 -11.51
N GLU A 471 5.69 19.27 -12.51
CA GLU A 471 5.17 20.24 -13.48
C GLU A 471 3.83 20.84 -13.10
N TYR A 472 2.97 20.10 -12.40
CA TYR A 472 1.62 20.54 -12.03
C TYR A 472 1.40 20.74 -10.53
N ASP A 473 2.31 20.27 -9.66
CA ASP A 473 2.19 20.34 -8.20
C ASP A 473 1.08 19.44 -7.60
N PHE A 474 0.82 18.27 -8.20
CA PHE A 474 -0.06 17.25 -7.59
C PHE A 474 0.45 16.80 -6.22
N ASP A 475 -0.45 16.58 -5.27
CA ASP A 475 -0.11 16.25 -3.88
C ASP A 475 0.19 14.78 -3.65
N GLY A 476 -0.09 13.94 -4.64
CA GLY A 476 0.09 12.52 -4.53
C GLY A 476 -0.58 11.74 -5.64
N PHE A 477 -0.52 10.43 -5.48
CA PHE A 477 -1.09 9.46 -6.39
C PHE A 477 -1.89 8.40 -5.65
N ARG A 478 -2.97 7.95 -6.30
CA ARG A 478 -3.41 6.56 -6.16
C ARG A 478 -2.83 5.79 -7.34
N HIS A 479 -2.15 4.68 -7.08
CA HIS A 479 -1.50 3.87 -8.09
C HIS A 479 -2.34 2.65 -8.46
N ASP A 480 -2.79 2.64 -9.70
CA ASP A 480 -3.56 1.54 -10.28
C ASP A 480 -2.79 0.22 -10.31
N ALA A 481 -3.51 -0.88 -10.04
CA ALA A 481 -3.00 -2.23 -10.23
C ALA A 481 -1.64 -2.48 -9.55
N THR A 482 -1.44 -1.95 -8.34
CA THR A 482 -0.14 -1.95 -7.65
C THR A 482 0.45 -3.36 -7.50
N LYS A 483 -0.43 -4.32 -7.20
CA LYS A 483 -0.09 -5.75 -7.12
C LYS A 483 0.54 -6.29 -8.41
N HIS A 484 0.42 -5.65 -9.56
CA HIS A 484 0.94 -6.17 -10.82
C HIS A 484 2.30 -5.57 -11.20
N ILE A 485 2.84 -4.69 -10.36
CA ILE A 485 4.09 -3.96 -10.61
C ILE A 485 5.18 -4.42 -9.62
N ASP A 486 6.40 -4.56 -10.14
CA ASP A 486 7.57 -4.95 -9.37
C ASP A 486 8.03 -3.86 -8.39
N GLU A 487 8.59 -4.27 -7.25
CA GLU A 487 9.08 -3.35 -6.21
C GLU A 487 10.15 -2.37 -6.71
N LEU A 488 10.92 -2.75 -7.73
CA LEU A 488 11.92 -1.87 -8.33
C LEU A 488 11.30 -0.54 -8.81
N TYR A 489 10.11 -0.58 -9.40
CA TYR A 489 9.41 0.62 -9.85
C TYR A 489 9.04 1.53 -8.68
N TRP A 490 8.39 0.97 -7.65
CA TRP A 490 7.92 1.73 -6.48
C TRP A 490 9.08 2.39 -5.73
N ARG A 491 10.19 1.66 -5.59
CA ARG A 491 11.42 2.17 -4.98
C ARG A 491 12.03 3.31 -5.77
N THR A 492 12.05 3.16 -7.10
CA THR A 492 12.59 4.18 -7.99
C THR A 492 11.74 5.45 -7.98
N LEU A 493 10.42 5.31 -8.10
CA LEU A 493 9.50 6.44 -8.08
C LEU A 493 9.58 7.21 -6.77
N THR A 494 9.47 6.52 -5.63
CA THR A 494 9.51 7.13 -4.30
C THR A 494 10.84 7.85 -4.06
N TYR A 495 11.95 7.24 -4.47
CA TYR A 495 13.25 7.88 -4.40
C TYR A 495 13.28 9.18 -5.22
N ARG A 496 12.77 9.17 -6.46
CA ARG A 496 12.77 10.36 -7.32
C ARG A 496 11.89 11.47 -6.79
N VAL A 497 10.68 11.13 -6.35
CA VAL A 497 9.75 12.07 -5.72
C VAL A 497 10.45 12.78 -4.55
N ARG A 498 11.04 12.03 -3.62
CA ARG A 498 11.76 12.58 -2.47
C ARG A 498 13.00 13.40 -2.83
N LYS A 499 13.60 13.17 -4.00
CA LYS A 499 14.76 13.94 -4.49
C LYS A 499 14.38 15.25 -5.15
N HIS A 500 13.19 15.33 -5.72
CA HIS A 500 12.76 16.48 -6.53
C HIS A 500 11.64 17.29 -5.87
N THR A 501 11.24 16.92 -4.66
CA THR A 501 10.27 17.65 -3.85
C THR A 501 10.80 17.87 -2.45
N ASP A 502 10.42 18.99 -1.84
CA ASP A 502 10.71 19.34 -0.45
C ASP A 502 9.51 19.10 0.49
N ARG A 503 8.39 18.65 -0.08
CA ARG A 503 7.13 18.36 0.61
C ARG A 503 6.77 16.88 0.55
N PRO A 504 5.90 16.39 1.45
CA PRO A 504 5.30 15.08 1.32
C PRO A 504 4.50 14.97 0.02
N VAL A 505 4.63 13.84 -0.66
CA VAL A 505 3.79 13.45 -1.80
C VAL A 505 3.21 12.08 -1.46
N LEU A 506 1.90 12.01 -1.26
CA LEU A 506 1.25 10.78 -0.80
C LEU A 506 1.18 9.76 -1.93
N GLN A 507 1.59 8.53 -1.68
CA GLN A 507 1.43 7.42 -2.62
C GLN A 507 0.58 6.31 -2.00
N ILE A 508 -0.59 6.07 -2.59
CA ILE A 508 -1.55 5.04 -2.15
C ILE A 508 -1.60 3.94 -3.21
N GLY A 509 -1.36 2.69 -2.84
CA GLY A 509 -1.46 1.57 -3.77
C GLY A 509 -2.79 0.83 -3.75
N GLU A 510 -3.11 0.21 -4.88
CA GLU A 510 -4.20 -0.77 -5.01
C GLU A 510 -3.64 -2.20 -5.05
N THR A 511 -3.71 -2.90 -3.91
CA THR A 511 -3.29 -4.30 -3.82
C THR A 511 -4.42 -5.16 -3.29
N TYR A 512 -5.04 -5.96 -4.15
CA TYR A 512 -6.02 -6.98 -3.72
C TYR A 512 -5.31 -8.28 -3.33
N GLY A 513 -5.34 -8.63 -2.05
CA GLY A 513 -4.75 -9.87 -1.55
C GLY A 513 -4.68 -9.92 -0.03
N SER A 514 -3.84 -10.82 0.50
CA SER A 514 -3.69 -10.97 1.95
C SER A 514 -3.17 -9.69 2.62
N PRO A 515 -3.45 -9.48 3.91
CA PRO A 515 -2.86 -8.37 4.66
C PRO A 515 -1.32 -8.36 4.60
N GLN A 516 -0.69 -9.53 4.49
CA GLN A 516 0.76 -9.64 4.34
C GLN A 516 1.24 -9.12 2.98
N LEU A 517 0.53 -9.44 1.90
CA LEU A 517 0.84 -8.93 0.56
C LEU A 517 0.60 -7.42 0.48
N ILE A 518 -0.48 -6.91 1.06
CA ILE A 518 -0.72 -5.47 1.13
C ILE A 518 0.43 -4.77 1.88
N ASN A 519 0.80 -5.30 3.04
CA ASN A 519 1.86 -4.73 3.86
C ASN A 519 3.26 -4.80 3.21
N SER A 520 3.52 -5.72 2.28
CA SER A 520 4.84 -5.81 1.63
C SER A 520 5.15 -4.61 0.74
N TYR A 521 4.13 -3.83 0.36
CA TYR A 521 4.26 -2.65 -0.48
C TYR A 521 4.38 -1.33 0.30
N ILE A 522 4.16 -1.37 1.61
CA ILE A 522 4.19 -0.20 2.48
C ILE A 522 5.59 -0.10 3.12
N SER A 523 6.33 0.95 2.80
CA SER A 523 7.61 1.27 3.45
C SER A 523 8.06 2.68 3.10
N THR A 524 9.02 3.24 3.85
CA THR A 524 9.66 4.53 3.52
C THR A 524 10.26 4.59 2.11
N GLY A 525 10.65 3.45 1.55
CA GLY A 525 11.18 3.36 0.19
C GLY A 525 10.12 3.13 -0.88
N MET A 526 8.86 2.85 -0.53
CA MET A 526 7.80 2.51 -1.49
C MET A 526 6.56 3.36 -1.21
N MET A 527 5.36 2.76 -1.15
CA MET A 527 4.12 3.51 -0.95
C MET A 527 3.88 3.82 0.52
N ASP A 528 3.16 4.91 0.75
CA ASP A 528 2.80 5.38 2.08
C ASP A 528 1.56 4.67 2.63
N ALA A 529 0.64 4.26 1.75
CA ALA A 529 -0.60 3.59 2.10
C ALA A 529 -1.06 2.59 1.03
N GLN A 530 -2.06 1.79 1.35
CA GLN A 530 -2.73 0.86 0.43
C GLN A 530 -4.23 0.83 0.72
N PHE A 531 -5.04 0.41 -0.26
CA PHE A 531 -6.41 0.02 -0.01
C PHE A 531 -6.49 -1.25 0.84
N ASP A 532 -7.26 -1.18 1.93
CA ASP A 532 -7.55 -2.33 2.76
C ASP A 532 -8.81 -3.04 2.28
N PHE A 533 -8.67 -3.79 1.18
CA PHE A 533 -9.75 -4.62 0.65
C PHE A 533 -10.22 -5.70 1.65
N ASN A 534 -9.36 -6.14 2.56
CA ASN A 534 -9.74 -7.11 3.59
C ASN A 534 -10.73 -6.49 4.58
N LEU A 535 -10.52 -5.22 4.96
CA LEU A 535 -11.48 -4.46 5.75
C LEU A 535 -12.79 -4.23 4.99
N TYR A 536 -12.72 -3.89 3.69
CA TYR A 536 -13.90 -3.75 2.85
C TYR A 536 -14.72 -5.05 2.83
N ASP A 537 -14.10 -6.19 2.52
CA ASP A 537 -14.79 -7.49 2.46
C ASP A 537 -15.39 -7.86 3.83
N ALA A 538 -14.66 -7.63 4.92
CA ALA A 538 -15.16 -7.83 6.27
C ALA A 538 -16.36 -6.93 6.59
N ALA A 539 -16.33 -5.66 6.19
CA ALA A 539 -17.41 -4.71 6.40
C ALA A 539 -18.65 -5.07 5.55
N VAL A 540 -18.49 -5.41 4.27
CA VAL A 540 -19.59 -5.88 3.42
C VAL A 540 -20.24 -7.12 4.01
N ASN A 541 -19.45 -8.10 4.44
CA ASN A 541 -19.99 -9.30 5.08
C ASN A 541 -20.72 -8.98 6.41
N ALA A 542 -20.21 -8.04 7.20
CA ALA A 542 -20.82 -7.68 8.47
C ALA A 542 -22.11 -6.83 8.33
N PHE A 543 -22.19 -5.95 7.33
CA PHE A 543 -23.26 -4.96 7.20
C PHE A 543 -24.24 -5.23 6.06
N ALA A 544 -23.82 -5.89 4.97
CA ALA A 544 -24.64 -6.12 3.77
C ALA A 544 -25.18 -7.55 3.66
N SER A 545 -24.59 -8.53 4.35
CA SER A 545 -25.15 -9.88 4.39
C SER A 545 -26.36 -9.93 5.32
N SER A 546 -27.53 -10.30 4.78
CA SER A 546 -28.67 -10.70 5.58
C SER A 546 -28.34 -12.01 6.30
N ASN A 547 -28.27 -11.97 7.64
CA ASN A 547 -28.06 -13.13 8.52
C ASN A 547 -29.02 -14.29 8.21
#